data_AF-A0A451ESR8-F1
#
_entry.id   AF-A0A451ESR8-F1
#
_cell.length_a   1.000
_cell.length_b   1.000
_cell.length_c   1.000
_cell.angle_alpha   90.00
_cell.angle_beta   90.00
_cell.angle_gamma   90.00
#
_symmetry.space_group_name_H-M   'P 1'
#
loop_
_entity.id
_entity.type
_entity.pdbx_description
1 polymer ?
#
loop_
_entity_poly.entity_id
_entity_poly.type
_entity_poly.pdbx_seq_one_letter_code
_entity_poly.pdbx_strand_id
1 'polypeptide(L)'
;VKAGKIFATATEDMDALTFGSDIVLRHLTFSEARKMPIQEIHLNIVLQQLNLTHQEFIDLCILMGCDYTDSIRGIGPKKSIELIRNHKNIEAILSNIDKDKYPPPENWNFQGARELFENPDVTDPESVDLKWGE
;
A
#
# COMPACT_ATOMS: atom_id res chain seq x y z
N VAL A 1 -4.73 -8.74 -11.30
CA VAL A 1 -5.25 -9.59 -10.20
C VAL A 1 -6.73 -9.32 -9.97
N LYS A 2 -7.14 -8.11 -9.60
CA LYS A 2 -8.55 -7.72 -9.40
C LYS A 2 -9.55 -8.17 -10.48
N ALA A 3 -9.15 -8.09 -11.76
CA ALA A 3 -9.98 -8.51 -12.90
C ALA A 3 -9.96 -10.02 -13.19
N GLY A 4 -9.30 -10.84 -12.36
CA GLY A 4 -9.24 -12.31 -12.53
C GLY A 4 -8.38 -12.84 -13.69
N LYS A 5 -7.74 -11.97 -14.48
CA LYS A 5 -6.89 -12.37 -15.63
C LYS A 5 -5.58 -13.07 -15.23
N ILE A 6 -5.10 -12.84 -14.02
CA ILE A 6 -3.86 -13.41 -13.47
C ILE A 6 -4.05 -13.79 -12.00
N PHE A 7 -3.24 -14.73 -11.51
CA PHE A 7 -3.28 -15.21 -10.12
C PHE A 7 -2.78 -14.17 -9.11
N ALA A 8 -1.59 -13.60 -9.33
CA ALA A 8 -0.94 -12.68 -8.39
C ALA A 8 0.01 -11.72 -9.09
N THR A 9 0.36 -10.61 -8.42
CA THR A 9 1.39 -9.67 -8.86
C THR A 9 2.74 -10.11 -8.31
N ALA A 10 3.74 -10.31 -9.18
CA ALA A 10 5.09 -10.68 -8.76
C ALA A 10 5.99 -9.45 -8.70
N THR A 11 6.33 -8.99 -7.50
CA THR A 11 7.17 -7.80 -7.28
C THR A 11 7.78 -7.82 -5.88
N GLU A 12 8.91 -7.14 -5.70
CA GLU A 12 9.46 -6.85 -4.37
C GLU A 12 8.87 -5.59 -3.74
N ASP A 13 8.21 -4.77 -4.56
CA ASP A 13 7.56 -3.54 -4.11
C ASP A 13 6.26 -3.85 -3.38
N MET A 14 6.15 -3.37 -2.15
CA MET A 14 5.02 -3.63 -1.28
C MET A 14 3.85 -2.68 -1.57
N ASP A 15 4.09 -1.59 -2.28
CA ASP A 15 3.04 -0.64 -2.67
C ASP A 15 1.99 -1.27 -3.60
N ALA A 16 2.30 -2.41 -4.23
CA ALA A 16 1.34 -3.23 -4.97
C ALA A 16 0.13 -3.63 -4.12
N LEU A 17 0.31 -3.85 -2.81
CA LEU A 17 -0.81 -4.08 -1.89
C LEU A 17 -1.63 -2.80 -1.68
N THR A 18 -0.97 -1.64 -1.62
CA THR A 18 -1.60 -0.33 -1.44
C THR A 18 -2.41 0.10 -2.66
N PHE A 19 -1.95 -0.24 -3.87
CA PHE A 19 -2.75 -0.15 -5.11
C PHE A 19 -3.90 -1.19 -5.19
N GLY A 20 -3.96 -2.10 -4.22
CA GLY A 20 -5.03 -3.07 -4.06
C GLY A 20 -4.83 -4.41 -4.78
N SER A 21 -3.59 -4.80 -5.12
CA SER A 21 -3.35 -6.16 -5.61
C SER A 21 -3.81 -7.19 -4.58
N ASP A 22 -4.72 -8.10 -4.96
CA ASP A 22 -5.30 -9.07 -4.01
C ASP A 22 -4.25 -10.02 -3.43
N ILE A 23 -3.27 -10.40 -4.26
CA ILE A 23 -2.15 -11.29 -3.93
C ILE A 23 -0.86 -10.70 -4.48
N VAL A 24 0.17 -10.64 -3.65
CA VAL A 24 1.54 -10.26 -4.04
C VAL A 24 2.49 -11.41 -3.74
N LEU A 25 3.30 -11.77 -4.73
CA LEU A 25 4.36 -12.77 -4.62
C LEU A 25 5.72 -12.06 -4.58
N ARG A 26 6.48 -12.32 -3.51
CA ARG A 26 7.86 -11.88 -3.37
C ARG A 26 8.83 -13.04 -3.50
N HIS A 27 10.07 -12.71 -3.83
CA HIS A 27 11.19 -13.59 -4.13
C HIS A 27 11.01 -14.45 -5.38
N LEU A 28 9.96 -14.22 -6.18
CA LEU A 28 9.70 -15.02 -7.38
C LEU A 28 10.81 -14.84 -8.44
N THR A 29 11.37 -13.63 -8.54
CA THR A 29 12.42 -13.29 -9.51
C THR A 29 13.84 -13.46 -8.96
N PHE A 30 13.98 -13.93 -7.72
CA PHE A 30 15.29 -14.17 -7.13
C PHE A 30 15.95 -15.36 -7.81
N SER A 31 17.28 -15.31 -7.92
CA SER A 31 18.05 -16.46 -8.40
C SER A 31 17.78 -17.69 -7.53
N GLU A 32 17.53 -18.83 -8.18
CA GLU A 32 17.33 -20.12 -7.54
C GLU A 32 18.45 -20.47 -6.54
N ALA A 33 19.69 -20.03 -6.82
CA ALA A 33 20.84 -20.24 -5.95
C ALA A 33 20.65 -19.67 -4.52
N ARG A 34 19.81 -18.64 -4.36
CA ARG A 34 19.49 -18.06 -3.05
C ARG A 34 18.60 -18.97 -2.19
N LYS A 35 17.92 -19.94 -2.80
CA LYS A 35 17.00 -20.89 -2.14
C LYS A 35 16.00 -20.20 -1.20
N MET A 36 15.60 -18.97 -1.52
CA MET A 36 14.61 -18.25 -0.75
C MET A 36 13.22 -18.72 -1.14
N PRO A 37 12.35 -19.10 -0.19
CA PRO A 37 10.98 -19.45 -0.50
C PRO A 37 10.24 -18.23 -1.03
N ILE A 38 9.34 -18.48 -1.98
CA ILE A 38 8.38 -17.48 -2.44
C ILE A 38 7.50 -17.10 -1.24
N GLN A 39 7.35 -15.79 -1.02
CA GLN A 39 6.42 -15.27 -0.03
C GLN A 39 5.14 -14.82 -0.72
N GLU A 40 4.02 -15.31 -0.23
CA GLU A 40 2.68 -14.95 -0.72
C GLU A 40 1.97 -14.11 0.33
N ILE A 41 1.50 -12.93 -0.08
CA ILE A 41 0.82 -11.99 0.80
C ILE A 41 -0.55 -11.70 0.23
N HIS A 42 -1.59 -11.99 1.00
CA HIS A 42 -2.97 -11.71 0.62
C HIS A 42 -3.48 -10.43 1.28
N LEU A 43 -3.94 -9.48 0.48
CA LEU A 43 -4.44 -8.19 0.96
C LEU A 43 -5.64 -8.35 1.90
N ASN A 44 -6.57 -9.25 1.59
CA ASN A 44 -7.75 -9.49 2.43
C ASN A 44 -7.38 -9.97 3.84
N ILE A 45 -6.38 -10.84 3.97
CA ILE A 45 -5.87 -11.30 5.27
C ILE A 45 -5.22 -10.15 6.03
N VAL A 46 -4.40 -9.33 5.35
CA VAL A 46 -3.77 -8.14 5.95
C VAL A 46 -4.83 -7.19 6.51
N LEU A 47 -5.83 -6.83 5.70
CA LEU A 47 -6.92 -5.95 6.10
C LEU A 47 -7.72 -6.52 7.28
N GLN A 48 -8.03 -7.82 7.25
CA GLN A 48 -8.75 -8.51 8.33
C GLN A 48 -7.93 -8.53 9.64
N GLN A 49 -6.64 -8.85 9.57
CA GLN A 49 -5.77 -8.92 10.75
C GLN A 49 -5.50 -7.54 11.36
N LEU A 50 -5.44 -6.49 10.53
CA LEU A 50 -5.30 -5.12 11.00
C LEU A 50 -6.63 -4.50 11.45
N ASN A 51 -7.76 -5.11 11.05
CA ASN A 51 -9.12 -4.60 11.19
C ASN A 51 -9.27 -3.22 10.54
N LEU A 52 -8.86 -3.12 9.28
CA LEU A 52 -8.89 -1.90 8.49
C LEU A 52 -9.64 -2.13 7.17
N THR A 53 -10.30 -1.09 6.68
CA THR A 53 -10.73 -1.00 5.28
C THR A 53 -9.54 -0.72 4.38
N HIS A 54 -9.70 -0.91 3.05
CA HIS A 54 -8.64 -0.58 2.11
C HIS A 54 -8.26 0.91 2.12
N GLN A 55 -9.23 1.81 2.30
CA GLN A 55 -8.99 3.25 2.38
C GLN A 55 -8.17 3.61 3.62
N GLU A 56 -8.51 3.05 4.79
CA GLU A 56 -7.72 3.21 6.02
C GLU A 56 -6.31 2.62 5.87
N PHE A 57 -6.16 1.54 5.10
CA PHE A 57 -4.86 0.93 4.79
C PHE A 57 -4.00 1.80 3.87
N ILE A 58 -4.58 2.47 2.88
CA ILE A 58 -3.86 3.46 2.04
C ILE A 58 -3.31 4.58 2.92
N ASP A 59 -4.15 5.16 3.78
CA ASP A 59 -3.72 6.20 4.72
C ASP A 59 -2.64 5.72 5.68
N LEU A 60 -2.74 4.47 6.15
CA LEU A 60 -1.70 3.84 6.95
C LEU A 60 -0.37 3.77 6.17
N CYS A 61 -0.38 3.32 4.92
CA CYS A 61 0.83 3.24 4.08
C CYS A 61 1.47 4.61 3.85
N ILE A 62 0.67 5.64 3.57
CA ILE A 62 1.17 7.01 3.40
C ILE A 62 1.83 7.51 4.70
N LEU A 63 1.22 7.26 5.86
CA LEU A 63 1.80 7.65 7.16
C LEU A 63 3.10 6.92 7.49
N MET A 64 3.21 5.64 7.12
CA MET A 64 4.45 4.85 7.28
C MET A 64 5.57 5.31 6.35
N GLY A 65 5.23 6.04 5.29
CA GLY A 65 6.12 6.48 4.23
C GLY A 65 5.84 5.72 2.93
N CYS A 66 5.71 6.48 1.84
CA CYS A 66 5.61 5.97 0.47
C CYS A 66 6.44 6.86 -0.46
N ASP A 67 6.62 6.44 -1.70
CA ASP A 67 7.47 7.15 -2.66
C ASP A 67 6.83 8.40 -3.27
N TYR A 68 5.53 8.63 -3.02
CA TYR A 68 4.72 9.65 -3.71
C TYR A 68 4.57 10.97 -2.92
N THR A 69 4.91 11.01 -1.64
CA THR A 69 4.82 12.19 -0.78
C THR A 69 5.69 12.03 0.46
N ASP A 70 6.03 13.13 1.12
CA ASP A 70 6.72 13.11 2.42
C ASP A 70 5.90 12.40 3.52
N SER A 71 6.52 12.17 4.68
CA SER A 71 5.86 11.62 5.87
C SER A 71 6.09 12.48 7.12
N ILE A 72 5.26 12.29 8.14
CA ILE A 72 5.39 13.05 9.40
C ILE A 72 6.57 12.51 10.21
N ARG A 73 7.60 13.35 10.38
CA ARG A 73 8.81 12.97 11.14
C ARG A 73 8.45 12.50 12.55
N GLY A 74 8.95 11.33 12.93
CA GLY A 74 8.71 10.75 14.26
C GLY A 74 7.43 9.90 14.36
N ILE A 75 6.63 9.82 13.31
CA ILE A 75 5.52 8.86 13.18
C ILE A 75 6.00 7.68 12.32
N GLY A 76 6.35 6.58 12.97
CA GLY A 76 6.73 5.33 12.30
C GLY A 76 5.60 4.29 12.26
N PRO A 77 5.88 3.03 11.86
CA PRO A 77 4.87 1.99 11.68
C PRO A 77 3.95 1.75 12.88
N LYS A 78 4.53 1.61 14.08
CA LYS A 78 3.75 1.38 15.31
C LYS A 78 2.77 2.51 15.61
N LYS A 79 3.23 3.76 15.46
CA LYS A 79 2.40 4.94 15.76
C LYS A 79 1.34 5.16 14.67
N SER A 80 1.69 4.90 13.41
CA SER A 80 0.75 4.99 12.28
C SER A 80 -0.44 4.06 12.46
N ILE A 81 -0.21 2.80 12.87
CA ILE A 81 -1.28 1.84 13.16
C ILE A 81 -2.18 2.32 14.30
N GLU A 82 -1.60 2.84 15.39
CA GLU A 82 -2.35 3.39 16.52
C GLU A 82 -3.24 4.56 16.09
N LEU A 83 -2.66 5.51 15.34
CA LEU A 83 -3.36 6.70 14.88
C LEU A 83 -4.50 6.36 13.91
N ILE A 84 -4.26 5.48 12.95
CA ILE A 84 -5.29 5.05 11.99
C ILE A 84 -6.42 4.31 12.69
N ARG A 85 -6.13 3.44 13.66
CA ARG A 85 -7.19 2.75 14.42
C ARG A 85 -8.10 3.72 15.17
N ASN A 86 -7.53 4.78 15.74
CA ASN A 86 -8.25 5.76 16.55
C ASN A 86 -8.98 6.82 15.72
N HIS A 87 -8.40 7.26 14.60
CA HIS A 87 -8.86 8.43 13.85
C HIS A 87 -9.33 8.12 12.43
N LYS A 88 -9.05 6.92 11.93
CA LYS A 88 -9.48 6.37 10.63
C LYS A 88 -8.81 6.95 9.40
N ASN A 89 -8.55 8.25 9.35
CA ASN A 89 -7.91 8.90 8.20
C ASN A 89 -6.90 9.98 8.62
N ILE A 90 -6.06 10.40 7.65
CA ILE A 90 -5.00 11.38 7.87
C ILE A 90 -5.57 12.74 8.31
N GLU A 91 -6.70 13.20 7.76
CA GLU A 91 -7.33 14.47 8.13
C GLU A 91 -7.73 14.52 9.62
N ALA A 92 -8.35 13.46 10.11
CA ALA A 92 -8.71 13.32 11.51
C ALA A 92 -7.48 13.21 12.41
N ILE A 93 -6.42 12.53 11.97
CA ILE A 93 -5.13 12.48 12.68
C ILE A 93 -4.56 13.88 12.81
N LEU A 94 -4.45 14.63 11.71
CA LEU A 94 -3.93 16.01 11.69
C LEU A 94 -4.73 16.97 12.59
N SER A 95 -6.00 16.67 12.83
CA SER A 95 -6.85 17.45 13.73
C SER A 95 -6.64 17.11 15.22
N ASN A 96 -6.04 15.97 15.54
CA ASN A 96 -5.93 15.44 16.91
C ASN A 96 -4.49 15.22 17.41
N ILE A 97 -3.48 15.28 16.55
CA ILE A 97 -2.07 15.16 16.96
C ILE A 97 -1.50 16.47 17.52
N ASP A 98 -0.50 16.32 18.37
CA ASP A 98 0.38 17.41 18.80
C ASP A 98 1.30 17.81 17.64
N LYS A 99 1.01 18.95 17.00
CA LYS A 99 1.75 19.47 15.84
C LYS A 99 3.10 20.08 16.21
N ASP A 100 3.32 20.45 17.46
CA ASP A 100 4.64 20.93 17.91
C ASP A 100 5.62 19.75 18.00
N LYS A 101 5.11 18.60 18.43
CA LYS A 101 5.88 17.35 18.50
C LYS A 101 5.97 16.62 17.15
N TYR A 102 4.90 16.61 16.38
CA TYR A 102 4.78 15.91 15.10
C TYR A 102 4.35 16.88 13.99
N PRO A 103 5.22 17.84 13.62
CA PRO A 103 4.89 18.80 12.58
C PRO A 103 4.73 18.07 11.23
N PRO A 104 3.58 18.22 10.54
CA PRO A 104 3.42 17.72 9.18
C PRO A 104 4.38 18.42 8.21
N PRO A 105 4.77 17.78 7.10
CA PRO A 105 5.55 18.43 6.05
C PRO A 105 4.88 19.71 5.52
N GLU A 106 5.68 20.69 5.11
CA GLU A 106 5.15 21.90 4.47
C GLU A 106 4.54 21.53 3.11
N ASN A 107 3.33 22.03 2.82
CA ASN A 107 2.58 21.70 1.60
C ASN A 107 2.41 20.19 1.35
N TRP A 108 2.23 19.40 2.43
CA TRP A 108 2.12 17.95 2.34
C TRP A 108 0.96 17.48 1.46
N ASN A 109 1.27 16.94 0.27
CA ASN A 109 0.29 16.48 -0.72
C ASN A 109 -0.09 15.00 -0.52
N PHE A 110 -0.52 14.64 0.69
CA PHE A 110 -0.97 13.27 0.96
C PHE A 110 -2.26 12.92 0.21
N GLN A 111 -3.10 13.91 -0.11
CA GLN A 111 -4.32 13.70 -0.91
C GLN A 111 -3.98 13.26 -2.33
N GLY A 112 -2.96 13.84 -2.96
CA GLY A 112 -2.48 13.40 -4.27
C GLY A 112 -1.94 11.97 -4.25
N ALA A 113 -1.20 11.59 -3.21
CA ALA A 113 -0.74 10.21 -3.03
C ALA A 113 -1.92 9.24 -2.81
N ARG A 114 -2.91 9.63 -2.01
CA ARG A 114 -4.14 8.83 -1.80
C ARG A 114 -4.89 8.62 -3.12
N GLU A 115 -5.11 9.69 -3.88
CA GLU A 115 -5.79 9.64 -5.18
C GLU A 115 -5.05 8.70 -6.15
N LEU A 116 -3.72 8.77 -6.17
CA LEU A 116 -2.90 7.88 -7.00
C LEU A 116 -3.10 6.39 -6.62
N PHE A 117 -3.17 6.07 -5.33
CA PHE A 117 -3.40 4.69 -4.88
C PHE A 117 -4.84 4.21 -5.12
N GLU A 118 -5.82 5.08 -4.97
CA GLU A 118 -7.24 4.74 -5.16
C GLU A 118 -7.60 4.61 -6.64
N ASN A 119 -7.11 5.54 -7.47
CA ASN A 119 -7.42 5.66 -8.90
C ASN A 119 -6.14 5.72 -9.74
N PRO A 120 -5.30 4.67 -9.73
CA PRO A 120 -4.10 4.64 -10.56
C PRO A 120 -4.47 4.57 -12.04
N ASP A 121 -3.66 5.21 -12.88
CA ASP A 121 -3.75 5.03 -14.32
C ASP A 121 -3.26 3.62 -14.69
N VAL A 122 -4.20 2.75 -15.07
CA VAL A 122 -3.93 1.33 -15.37
C VAL A 122 -4.54 0.95 -16.72
N THR A 123 -3.88 0.03 -17.41
CA THR A 123 -4.41 -0.56 -18.64
C THR A 123 -5.72 -1.29 -18.38
N ASP A 124 -6.71 -1.11 -19.26
CA ASP A 124 -7.96 -1.86 -19.23
C ASP A 124 -7.68 -3.37 -19.34
N PRO A 125 -7.98 -4.19 -18.31
CA PRO A 125 -7.69 -5.62 -18.33
C PRO A 125 -8.41 -6.39 -19.44
N GLU A 126 -9.56 -5.90 -19.92
CA GLU A 126 -10.30 -6.57 -21.00
C GLU A 126 -9.65 -6.36 -22.36
N SER A 127 -8.81 -5.34 -22.50
CA SER A 127 -8.02 -5.11 -23.71
C SER A 127 -6.79 -6.04 -23.82
N VAL A 128 -6.43 -6.74 -22.73
CA VAL A 128 -5.23 -7.58 -22.66
C VAL A 128 -5.55 -9.04 -22.97
N ASP A 129 -4.99 -9.54 -24.08
CA ASP A 129 -5.03 -10.96 -24.48
C ASP A 129 -3.65 -11.60 -24.26
N LEU A 130 -3.52 -12.41 -23.20
CA LEU A 130 -2.26 -13.06 -22.83
C LEU A 130 -2.06 -14.33 -23.65
N LYS A 131 -0.98 -14.38 -24.44
CA LYS A 131 -0.58 -15.55 -25.23
C LYS A 131 0.89 -15.89 -24.97
N TRP A 132 1.14 -17.16 -24.76
CA TRP A 132 2.50 -17.72 -24.69
C TRP A 132 2.73 -18.48 -25.99
N GLY A 133 3.62 -17.97 -26.84
CA GLY A 133 4.09 -18.67 -28.03
C GLY A 133 5.25 -19.61 -27.70
N GLU A 134 5.56 -20.48 -28.66
CA GLU A 134 6.80 -21.29 -28.65
C GLU A 134 8.01 -20.48 -29.09
#